data_AF-A0AAV6SM44-F1
#
_entry.id   AF-A0AAV6SM44-F1
#
_cell.length_a   1.000
_cell.length_b   1.000
_cell.length_c   1.000
_cell.angle_alpha   90.00
_cell.angle_beta   90.00
_cell.angle_gamma   90.00
#
_symmetry.space_group_name_H-M   'P 1'
#
loop_
_entity.id
_entity.type
_entity.pdbx_description
1 polymer ?
#
loop_
_entity_poly.entity_id
_entity_poly.type
_entity_poly.pdbx_seq_one_letter_code
_entity_poly.pdbx_strand_id
1 'polypeptide(L)'
;MSAAQSETTLEAKLKKLQCHFTWDLDGNQSILLGEREMLEDIGTDEGNCWLGHIYNLQGYIHFQLGTNEANEARSFFSMAAEALNRTRDADRGPWLLVNYGNLAWLHYRQGEETESQAYLSKVAALKEEFPSPSQDELHPEICAEKAWTLLKFSREHKVLAGEYFQKAIGMQPDMVEWQTSHLIGWASLHKHDKNQLGADFMERMQNAKEQDPDNLYLAAVYLRRRASRGEDVNDEVSELATRILGNPVSSYSGIKVMLRIYRSDDSFDKATALAEEALQNHPDKRYLKRCLALCYRWKINSMDHPTPQMIDKVISLHKQVITLYPHSSLVKRMDLASVYAQSPHGLGEAEAIYQELFERDLQPADKQVLYNSYAKFLYFKRQDQNGSVDYHMKAVEIPIESFYRQNSIKALEKIRDKGKNHRCREIEQFLDRL
;
A
#
# COMPACT_ATOMS: atom_id res chain seq x y z
N MET A 1 45.74 -9.71 1.21
CA MET A 1 45.18 -10.87 1.92
C MET A 1 43.95 -11.34 1.15
N SER A 2 43.86 -12.65 0.95
CA SER A 2 43.15 -13.35 -0.13
C SER A 2 41.63 -13.44 0.07
N ALA A 3 40.88 -13.57 -1.02
CA ALA A 3 39.43 -13.82 -1.11
C ALA A 3 38.91 -15.00 -0.24
N ALA A 4 39.79 -15.81 0.34
CA ALA A 4 39.45 -16.84 1.31
C ALA A 4 39.12 -16.29 2.73
N GLN A 5 39.62 -15.11 3.12
CA GLN A 5 39.27 -14.50 4.42
C GLN A 5 37.91 -13.78 4.42
N SER A 6 37.37 -13.44 3.24
CA SER A 6 36.06 -12.80 3.12
C SER A 6 34.88 -13.75 3.34
N GLU A 7 35.04 -15.07 3.19
CA GLU A 7 33.96 -16.04 3.43
C GLU A 7 33.83 -16.46 4.90
N THR A 8 34.81 -16.14 5.76
CA THR A 8 34.86 -16.61 7.15
C THR A 8 34.24 -15.65 8.18
N THR A 9 33.93 -14.40 7.81
CA THR A 9 33.39 -13.43 8.77
C THR A 9 31.92 -13.71 9.07
N LEU A 10 31.50 -13.42 10.31
CA LEU A 10 30.09 -13.53 10.73
C LEU A 10 29.17 -12.72 9.81
N GLU A 11 29.58 -11.52 9.43
CA GLU A 11 28.88 -10.66 8.49
C GLU A 11 28.65 -11.30 7.11
N ALA A 12 29.65 -12.02 6.58
CA ALA A 12 29.52 -12.70 5.29
C ALA A 12 28.48 -13.82 5.33
N LYS A 13 28.37 -14.53 6.47
CA LYS A 13 27.31 -15.54 6.68
C LYS A 13 25.94 -14.86 6.78
N LEU A 14 25.83 -13.75 7.49
CA LEU A 14 24.58 -12.98 7.64
C LEU A 14 24.08 -12.43 6.29
N LYS A 15 24.98 -11.97 5.42
CA LYS A 15 24.65 -11.51 4.05
C LYS A 15 24.07 -12.62 3.16
N LYS A 16 24.33 -13.89 3.46
CA LYS A 16 23.75 -15.04 2.74
C LYS A 16 22.33 -15.43 3.23
N LEU A 17 21.88 -14.87 4.36
CA LEU A 17 20.52 -15.12 4.86
C LEU A 17 19.47 -14.51 3.94
N GLN A 18 18.25 -15.03 3.99
CA GLN A 18 17.09 -14.49 3.29
C GLN A 18 16.12 -13.95 4.32
N CYS A 19 16.19 -12.64 4.55
CA CYS A 19 15.39 -11.92 5.53
C CYS A 19 15.32 -10.44 5.16
N HIS A 20 14.59 -9.61 5.91
CA HIS A 20 14.36 -8.21 5.54
C HIS A 20 15.66 -7.40 5.37
N PHE A 21 16.69 -7.72 6.15
CA PHE A 21 18.02 -7.09 6.09
C PHE A 21 18.81 -7.38 4.81
N THR A 22 18.41 -8.40 4.04
CA THR A 22 19.13 -8.84 2.83
C THR A 22 18.24 -8.81 1.57
N TRP A 23 17.00 -8.32 1.69
CA TRP A 23 16.05 -8.24 0.58
C TRP A 23 16.12 -6.93 -0.22
N ASP A 24 17.09 -6.07 0.07
CA ASP A 24 17.29 -4.78 -0.60
C ASP A 24 16.00 -3.94 -0.64
N LEU A 25 15.34 -3.88 0.53
CA LEU A 25 14.15 -3.06 0.70
C LEU A 25 14.55 -1.59 0.70
N ASP A 26 13.66 -0.71 0.21
CA ASP A 26 13.91 0.72 0.16
C ASP A 26 14.17 1.29 1.57
N GLY A 27 15.43 1.57 1.86
CA GLY A 27 15.91 2.07 3.15
C GLY A 27 15.66 3.57 3.37
N ASN A 28 14.98 4.26 2.45
CA ASN A 28 14.67 5.67 2.60
C ASN A 28 13.79 5.90 3.83
N GLN A 29 14.27 6.74 4.75
CA GLN A 29 13.60 7.00 6.02
C GLN A 29 12.15 7.48 5.86
N SER A 30 11.86 8.33 4.86
CA SER A 30 10.50 8.82 4.61
C SER A 30 9.55 7.70 4.19
N ILE A 31 10.05 6.72 3.41
CA ILE A 31 9.26 5.58 2.95
C ILE A 31 9.01 4.64 4.13
N LEU A 32 10.04 4.32 4.92
CA LEU A 32 9.94 3.46 6.10
C LEU A 32 8.98 4.03 7.16
N LEU A 33 9.04 5.34 7.41
CA LEU A 33 8.10 6.02 8.32
C LEU A 33 6.66 5.93 7.83
N GLY A 34 6.44 6.05 6.52
CA GLY A 34 5.13 5.88 5.92
C GLY A 34 4.61 4.45 6.05
N GLU A 35 5.45 3.46 5.74
CA GLU A 35 5.08 2.05 5.87
C GLU A 35 4.78 1.65 7.32
N ARG A 36 5.52 2.19 8.30
CA ARG A 36 5.21 2.00 9.73
C ARG A 36 3.76 2.40 10.06
N GLU A 37 3.34 3.59 9.64
CA GLU A 37 1.96 4.06 9.84
C GLU A 37 0.94 3.18 9.12
N MET A 38 1.27 2.67 7.93
CA MET A 38 0.38 1.81 7.16
C MET A 38 0.23 0.41 7.77
N LEU A 39 1.28 -0.15 8.37
CA LEU A 39 1.25 -1.45 9.02
C LEU A 39 0.38 -1.46 10.28
N GLU A 40 0.40 -0.38 11.06
CA GLU A 40 -0.49 -0.20 12.21
C GLU A 40 -1.99 -0.24 11.82
N ASP A 41 -2.34 0.13 10.58
CA ASP A 41 -3.72 0.09 10.09
C ASP A 41 -4.16 -1.32 9.63
N ILE A 42 -3.28 -2.31 9.51
CA ILE A 42 -3.62 -3.67 9.04
C ILE A 42 -4.46 -4.46 10.06
N GLY A 43 -4.36 -4.10 11.34
CA GLY A 43 -5.03 -4.81 12.43
C GLY A 43 -4.23 -6.02 12.91
N THR A 44 -4.22 -6.21 14.22
CA THR A 44 -3.50 -7.27 14.94
C THR A 44 -4.46 -8.31 15.53
N ASP A 45 -5.69 -8.33 15.05
CA ASP A 45 -6.76 -9.17 15.57
C ASP A 45 -6.42 -10.65 15.31
N GLU A 46 -6.87 -11.52 16.23
CA GLU A 46 -6.69 -12.97 16.13
C GLU A 46 -7.32 -13.49 14.83
N GLY A 47 -6.54 -14.26 14.06
CA GLY A 47 -6.96 -14.81 12.75
C GLY A 47 -6.34 -14.14 11.52
N ASN A 48 -5.59 -13.05 11.65
CA ASN A 48 -4.80 -12.52 10.52
C ASN A 48 -3.63 -13.47 10.18
N CYS A 49 -3.74 -14.22 9.07
CA CYS A 49 -2.73 -15.19 8.63
C CYS A 49 -1.34 -14.59 8.36
N TRP A 50 -1.26 -13.27 8.12
CA TRP A 50 -0.01 -12.56 7.91
C TRP A 50 0.55 -11.88 9.18
N LEU A 51 -0.08 -12.06 10.35
CA LEU A 51 0.28 -11.35 11.59
C LEU A 51 1.76 -11.47 11.96
N GLY A 52 2.31 -12.67 11.88
CA GLY A 52 3.73 -12.90 12.14
C GLY A 52 4.66 -12.15 11.17
N HIS A 53 4.31 -12.14 9.89
CA HIS A 53 5.06 -11.46 8.83
C HIS A 53 4.95 -9.93 8.97
N ILE A 54 3.80 -9.42 9.40
CA ILE A 54 3.60 -8.00 9.75
C ILE A 54 4.56 -7.60 10.87
N TYR A 55 4.63 -8.39 11.94
CA TYR A 55 5.55 -8.13 13.04
C TYR A 55 7.02 -8.24 12.63
N ASN A 56 7.40 -9.20 11.78
CA ASN A 56 8.76 -9.25 11.23
C ASN A 56 9.11 -7.95 10.48
N LEU A 57 8.21 -7.46 9.63
CA LEU A 57 8.45 -6.23 8.88
C LEU A 57 8.47 -5.00 9.80
N GLN A 58 7.59 -4.93 10.79
CA GLN A 58 7.63 -3.86 11.81
C GLN A 58 8.97 -3.88 12.55
N GLY A 59 9.43 -5.05 13.00
CA GLY A 59 10.72 -5.17 13.68
C GLY A 59 11.89 -4.68 12.83
N TYR A 60 11.90 -5.02 11.54
CA TYR A 60 12.88 -4.49 10.60
C TYR A 60 12.79 -2.96 10.44
N ILE A 61 11.60 -2.42 10.20
CA ILE A 61 11.39 -0.98 9.99
C ILE A 61 11.83 -0.19 11.23
N HIS A 62 11.40 -0.62 12.42
CA HIS A 62 11.80 0.01 13.69
C HIS A 62 13.32 -0.01 13.86
N PHE A 63 13.94 -1.15 13.57
CA PHE A 63 15.40 -1.23 13.61
C PHE A 63 16.10 -0.25 12.65
N GLN A 64 15.62 -0.13 11.40
CA GLN A 64 16.21 0.78 10.42
C GLN A 64 16.01 2.26 10.78
N LEU A 65 14.97 2.61 11.53
CA LEU A 65 14.68 3.98 11.94
C LEU A 65 15.56 4.47 13.11
N GLY A 66 16.29 3.58 13.80
CA GLY A 66 17.42 3.95 14.66
C GLY A 66 17.40 3.38 16.09
N THR A 67 18.41 3.74 16.88
CA THR A 67 18.81 3.06 18.12
C THR A 67 17.78 3.09 19.26
N ASN A 68 16.92 4.12 19.31
CA ASN A 68 15.87 4.20 20.32
C ASN A 68 14.71 3.22 20.06
N GLU A 69 14.69 2.59 18.88
CA GLU A 69 13.64 1.63 18.46
C GLU A 69 14.14 0.18 18.46
N ALA A 70 15.33 -0.09 19.02
CA ALA A 70 15.93 -1.43 19.02
C ALA A 70 15.21 -2.41 19.97
N ASN A 71 14.65 -1.92 21.08
CA ASN A 71 13.85 -2.73 22.01
C ASN A 71 12.49 -3.06 21.39
N GLU A 72 11.89 -2.09 20.71
CA GLU A 72 10.67 -2.24 19.93
C GLU A 72 10.88 -3.27 18.82
N ALA A 73 11.99 -3.18 18.07
CA ALA A 73 12.35 -4.16 17.06
C ALA A 73 12.45 -5.58 17.62
N ARG A 74 13.11 -5.74 18.78
CA ARG A 74 13.20 -7.03 19.50
C ARG A 74 11.81 -7.55 19.93
N SER A 75 10.97 -6.67 20.47
CA SER A 75 9.59 -6.99 20.86
C SER A 75 8.79 -7.50 19.67
N PHE A 76 8.84 -6.77 18.54
CA PHE A 76 8.16 -7.19 17.32
C PHE A 76 8.67 -8.52 16.78
N PHE A 77 9.97 -8.79 16.77
CA PHE A 77 10.47 -10.11 16.36
C PHE A 77 10.03 -11.24 17.31
N SER A 78 9.88 -10.98 18.61
CA SER A 78 9.31 -11.95 19.55
C SER A 78 7.83 -12.22 19.24
N MET A 79 7.04 -11.16 19.09
CA MET A 79 5.62 -11.23 18.72
C MET A 79 5.43 -11.94 17.37
N ALA A 80 6.35 -11.74 16.43
CA ALA A 80 6.34 -12.42 15.14
C ALA A 80 6.48 -13.94 15.31
N ALA A 81 7.46 -14.40 16.07
CA ALA A 81 7.66 -15.83 16.32
C ALA A 81 6.43 -16.47 16.99
N GLU A 82 5.86 -15.81 18.01
CA GLU A 82 4.64 -16.27 18.67
C GLU A 82 3.45 -16.35 17.71
N ALA A 83 3.22 -15.32 16.90
CA ALA A 83 2.11 -15.29 15.96
C ALA A 83 2.25 -16.35 14.86
N LEU A 84 3.46 -16.56 14.33
CA LEU A 84 3.73 -17.58 13.33
C LEU A 84 3.47 -18.99 13.89
N ASN A 85 3.97 -19.27 15.10
CA ASN A 85 3.78 -20.56 15.76
C ASN A 85 2.30 -20.84 16.07
N ARG A 86 1.57 -19.84 16.58
CA ARG A 86 0.12 -19.96 16.82
C ARG A 86 -0.66 -20.25 15.53
N THR A 87 -0.30 -19.57 14.43
CA THR A 87 -0.96 -19.77 13.13
C THR A 87 -0.76 -21.18 12.59
N ARG A 88 0.38 -21.81 12.91
CA ARG A 88 0.76 -23.14 12.42
C ARG A 88 0.51 -24.26 13.42
N ASP A 89 -0.02 -23.92 14.60
CA ASP A 89 -0.21 -24.82 15.73
C ASP A 89 1.04 -25.67 16.04
N ALA A 90 2.21 -25.04 15.99
CA ALA A 90 3.49 -25.70 16.16
C ALA A 90 4.57 -24.71 16.64
N ASP A 91 5.45 -25.16 17.53
CA ASP A 91 6.48 -24.31 18.14
C ASP A 91 7.70 -24.08 17.25
N ARG A 92 7.83 -24.86 16.16
CA ARG A 92 8.99 -24.84 15.30
C ARG A 92 8.65 -25.32 13.89
N GLY A 93 9.18 -24.62 12.90
CA GLY A 93 9.04 -24.98 11.50
C GLY A 93 9.67 -23.95 10.57
N PRO A 94 9.58 -24.19 9.25
CA PRO A 94 10.22 -23.35 8.24
C PRO A 94 9.69 -21.91 8.19
N TRP A 95 8.48 -21.64 8.69
CA TRP A 95 7.93 -20.28 8.81
C TRP A 95 8.77 -19.35 9.69
N LEU A 96 9.64 -19.89 10.57
CA LEU A 96 10.54 -19.10 11.41
C LEU A 96 11.84 -18.70 10.71
N LEU A 97 12.12 -19.16 9.48
CA LEU A 97 13.40 -18.93 8.79
C LEU A 97 13.72 -17.44 8.65
N VAL A 98 12.75 -16.62 8.23
CA VAL A 98 12.93 -15.17 8.07
C VAL A 98 13.06 -14.49 9.42
N ASN A 99 12.24 -14.88 10.40
CA ASN A 99 12.29 -14.34 11.76
C ASN A 99 13.66 -14.55 12.42
N TYR A 100 14.18 -15.78 12.38
CA TYR A 100 15.51 -16.09 12.91
C TYR A 100 16.62 -15.39 12.13
N GLY A 101 16.44 -15.20 10.83
CA GLY A 101 17.35 -14.39 10.03
C GLY A 101 17.39 -12.92 10.48
N ASN A 102 16.22 -12.33 10.76
CA ASN A 102 16.13 -10.96 11.28
C ASN A 102 16.76 -10.85 12.67
N LEU A 103 16.52 -11.81 13.57
CA LEU A 103 17.12 -11.85 14.91
C LEU A 103 18.64 -11.99 14.85
N ALA A 104 19.17 -12.83 13.95
CA ALA A 104 20.61 -12.94 13.74
C ALA A 104 21.25 -11.59 13.36
N TRP A 105 20.59 -10.82 12.48
CA TRP A 105 21.02 -9.47 12.12
C TRP A 105 20.88 -8.46 13.25
N LEU A 106 19.77 -8.49 14.01
CA LEU A 106 19.56 -7.63 15.17
C LEU A 106 20.69 -7.79 16.18
N HIS A 107 20.95 -9.02 16.61
CA HIS A 107 22.00 -9.34 17.59
C HIS A 107 23.39 -8.93 17.09
N TYR A 108 23.70 -9.20 15.82
CA TYR A 108 24.98 -8.78 15.22
C TYR A 108 25.18 -7.26 15.28
N ARG A 109 24.16 -6.48 14.91
CA ARG A 109 24.22 -5.02 14.91
C ARG A 109 24.30 -4.42 16.32
N GLN A 110 23.85 -5.15 17.33
CA GLN A 110 23.98 -4.79 18.74
C GLN A 110 25.33 -5.20 19.36
N GLY A 111 26.20 -5.88 18.61
CA GLY A 111 27.48 -6.41 19.10
C GLY A 111 27.35 -7.72 19.88
N GLU A 112 26.18 -8.36 19.85
CA GLU A 112 25.87 -9.61 20.53
C GLU A 112 26.24 -10.81 19.63
N GLU A 113 27.53 -10.98 19.33
CA GLU A 113 28.02 -11.96 18.34
C GLU A 113 27.63 -13.41 18.67
N THR A 114 27.67 -13.80 19.94
CA THR A 114 27.29 -15.16 20.40
C THR A 114 25.82 -15.47 20.07
N GLU A 115 24.92 -14.52 20.34
CA GLU A 115 23.49 -14.67 20.05
C GLU A 115 23.24 -14.69 18.54
N SER A 116 23.92 -13.81 17.79
CA SER A 116 23.85 -13.82 16.32
C SER A 116 24.25 -15.18 15.73
N GLN A 117 25.35 -15.76 16.23
CA GLN A 117 25.81 -17.07 15.80
C GLN A 117 24.85 -18.19 16.23
N ALA A 118 24.20 -18.07 17.38
CA ALA A 118 23.17 -19.01 17.82
C ALA A 118 21.95 -19.01 16.88
N TYR A 119 21.46 -17.83 16.45
CA TYR A 119 20.38 -17.75 15.48
C TYR A 119 20.77 -18.23 14.09
N LEU A 120 22.02 -18.01 13.65
CA LEU A 120 22.53 -18.62 12.42
C LEU A 120 22.46 -20.15 12.47
N SER A 121 22.86 -20.75 13.61
CA SER A 121 22.75 -22.20 13.80
C SER A 121 21.30 -22.67 13.79
N LYS A 122 20.36 -21.91 14.38
CA LYS A 122 18.92 -22.22 14.30
C LYS A 122 18.40 -22.19 12.86
N VAL A 123 18.81 -21.22 12.05
CA VAL A 123 18.44 -21.16 10.62
C VAL A 123 19.00 -22.37 9.87
N ALA A 124 20.27 -22.73 10.10
CA ALA A 124 20.89 -23.89 9.47
C ALA A 124 20.15 -25.19 9.84
N ALA A 125 19.84 -25.39 11.13
CA ALA A 125 19.10 -26.55 11.61
C ALA A 125 17.70 -26.64 11.00
N LEU A 126 16.98 -25.52 10.86
CA LEU A 126 15.66 -25.52 10.20
C LEU A 126 15.76 -25.89 8.72
N LYS A 127 16.79 -25.43 8.00
CA LYS A 127 16.98 -25.79 6.58
C LYS A 127 17.36 -27.26 6.37
N GLU A 128 18.04 -27.87 7.35
CA GLU A 128 18.37 -29.29 7.32
C GLU A 128 17.14 -30.16 7.61
N GLU A 129 16.35 -29.76 8.61
CA GLU A 129 15.12 -30.46 9.02
C GLU A 129 13.99 -30.30 8.00
N PHE A 130 13.87 -29.12 7.40
CA PHE A 130 12.88 -28.78 6.37
C PHE A 130 13.60 -28.31 5.11
N PRO A 131 14.13 -29.24 4.30
CA PRO A 131 14.83 -28.89 3.07
C PRO A 131 13.86 -28.28 2.05
N SER A 132 14.36 -27.31 1.29
CA SER A 132 13.65 -26.79 0.13
C SER A 132 13.38 -27.91 -0.89
N PRO A 133 12.26 -27.88 -1.64
CA PRO A 133 11.96 -28.89 -2.67
C PRO A 133 13.07 -29.08 -3.70
N SER A 134 13.87 -28.04 -3.96
CA SER A 134 15.10 -28.12 -4.75
C SER A 134 16.24 -27.34 -4.09
N GLN A 135 17.48 -27.79 -4.28
CA GLN A 135 18.65 -27.19 -3.62
C GLN A 135 18.97 -25.76 -4.09
N ASP A 136 18.55 -25.41 -5.31
CA ASP A 136 18.79 -24.09 -5.90
C ASP A 136 17.64 -23.09 -5.61
N GLU A 137 16.52 -23.55 -5.06
CA GLU A 137 15.36 -22.70 -4.77
C GLU A 137 15.29 -22.26 -3.31
N LEU A 138 14.78 -21.04 -3.11
CA LEU A 138 14.43 -20.55 -1.79
C LEU A 138 13.27 -21.36 -1.21
N HIS A 139 13.29 -21.56 0.11
CA HIS A 139 12.19 -22.19 0.82
C HIS A 139 10.85 -21.46 0.53
N PRO A 140 9.73 -22.17 0.30
CA PRO A 140 8.45 -21.55 -0.09
C PRO A 140 7.97 -20.43 0.85
N GLU A 141 8.17 -20.60 2.16
CA GLU A 141 7.83 -19.65 3.24
C GLU A 141 8.64 -18.36 3.12
N ILE A 142 9.92 -18.45 2.74
CA ILE A 142 10.77 -17.29 2.44
C ILE A 142 10.24 -16.57 1.20
N CYS A 143 9.87 -17.32 0.15
CA CYS A 143 9.28 -16.74 -1.05
C CYS A 143 7.97 -16.02 -0.73
N ALA A 144 7.08 -16.63 0.04
CA ALA A 144 5.78 -16.07 0.42
C ALA A 144 5.92 -14.80 1.27
N GLU A 145 6.77 -14.81 2.30
CA GLU A 145 7.02 -13.63 3.14
C GLU A 145 7.66 -12.50 2.34
N LYS A 146 8.67 -12.82 1.51
CA LYS A 146 9.31 -11.84 0.65
C LYS A 146 8.31 -11.20 -0.31
N ALA A 147 7.47 -12.02 -0.94
CA ALA A 147 6.41 -11.54 -1.82
C ALA A 147 5.45 -10.58 -1.10
N TRP A 148 4.94 -10.99 0.07
CA TRP A 148 4.04 -10.17 0.87
C TRP A 148 4.68 -8.84 1.30
N THR A 149 5.94 -8.87 1.73
CA THR A 149 6.70 -7.67 2.11
C THR A 149 6.88 -6.73 0.92
N LEU A 150 7.26 -7.26 -0.24
CA LEU A 150 7.44 -6.47 -1.46
C LEU A 150 6.15 -5.79 -1.94
N LEU A 151 4.96 -6.33 -1.61
CA LEU A 151 3.68 -5.67 -1.90
C LEU A 151 3.48 -4.34 -1.15
N LYS A 152 4.30 -4.03 -0.14
CA LYS A 152 4.22 -2.76 0.61
C LYS A 152 4.92 -1.62 -0.10
N PHE A 153 5.97 -1.93 -0.86
CA PHE A 153 6.88 -0.95 -1.45
C PHE A 153 6.45 -0.50 -2.86
N SER A 154 7.42 -0.07 -3.68
CA SER A 154 7.22 0.55 -4.99
C SER A 154 6.49 -0.37 -5.99
N ARG A 155 6.19 0.17 -7.18
CA ARG A 155 5.54 -0.60 -8.24
C ARG A 155 6.43 -1.75 -8.74
N GLU A 156 7.73 -1.52 -8.84
CA GLU A 156 8.75 -2.48 -9.26
C GLU A 156 8.81 -3.65 -8.26
N HIS A 157 8.82 -3.34 -6.96
CA HIS A 157 8.74 -4.36 -5.90
C HIS A 157 7.45 -5.17 -6.00
N LYS A 158 6.30 -4.56 -6.31
CA LYS A 158 5.02 -5.27 -6.51
C LYS A 158 5.02 -6.22 -7.72
N VAL A 159 5.75 -5.89 -8.79
CA VAL A 159 5.93 -6.82 -9.92
C VAL A 159 6.72 -8.03 -9.46
N LEU A 160 7.85 -7.79 -8.79
CA LEU A 160 8.72 -8.84 -8.25
C LEU A 160 8.00 -9.71 -7.19
N ALA A 161 7.11 -9.11 -6.40
CA ALA A 161 6.25 -9.84 -5.46
C ALA A 161 5.42 -10.94 -6.14
N GLY A 162 4.88 -10.65 -7.34
CA GLY A 162 4.13 -11.64 -8.12
C GLY A 162 4.97 -12.87 -8.46
N GLU A 163 6.23 -12.67 -8.86
CA GLU A 163 7.15 -13.76 -9.19
C GLU A 163 7.45 -14.63 -7.96
N TYR A 164 7.69 -14.03 -6.78
CA TYR A 164 7.94 -14.79 -5.56
C TYR A 164 6.70 -15.54 -5.06
N PHE A 165 5.50 -14.96 -5.17
CA PHE A 165 4.27 -15.69 -4.88
C PHE A 165 4.11 -16.90 -5.82
N GLN A 166 4.34 -16.72 -7.12
CA GLN A 166 4.25 -17.82 -8.08
C GLN A 166 5.22 -18.96 -7.75
N LYS A 167 6.46 -18.63 -7.34
CA LYS A 167 7.42 -19.64 -6.86
C LYS A 167 6.92 -20.37 -5.62
N ALA A 168 6.44 -19.64 -4.61
CA ALA A 168 5.91 -20.23 -3.38
C ALA A 168 4.72 -21.17 -3.66
N ILE A 169 3.76 -20.72 -4.47
CA ILE A 169 2.56 -21.49 -4.85
C ILE A 169 2.93 -22.71 -5.71
N GLY A 170 3.92 -22.58 -6.60
CA GLY A 170 4.40 -23.71 -7.41
C GLY A 170 5.00 -24.82 -6.57
N MET A 171 5.67 -24.47 -5.46
CA MET A 171 6.25 -25.43 -4.51
C MET A 171 5.22 -26.00 -3.53
N GLN A 172 4.26 -25.19 -3.08
CA GLN A 172 3.19 -25.61 -2.16
C GLN A 172 1.84 -25.03 -2.62
N PRO A 173 1.14 -25.72 -3.54
CA PRO A 173 -0.10 -25.21 -4.11
C PRO A 173 -1.25 -25.14 -3.11
N ASP A 174 -1.24 -25.96 -2.06
CA ASP A 174 -2.36 -26.03 -1.10
C ASP A 174 -2.46 -24.81 -0.15
N MET A 175 -1.46 -23.91 -0.20
CA MET A 175 -1.42 -22.70 0.62
C MET A 175 -2.37 -21.61 0.08
N VAL A 176 -3.63 -21.68 0.52
CA VAL A 176 -4.73 -20.79 0.09
C VAL A 176 -4.37 -19.31 0.29
N GLU A 177 -3.78 -18.94 1.43
CA GLU A 177 -3.47 -17.54 1.76
C GLU A 177 -2.44 -16.92 0.81
N TRP A 178 -1.55 -17.74 0.25
CA TRP A 178 -0.55 -17.28 -0.73
C TRP A 178 -1.22 -17.03 -2.08
N GLN A 179 -2.13 -17.91 -2.49
CA GLN A 179 -2.91 -17.73 -3.70
C GLN A 179 -3.78 -16.47 -3.62
N THR A 180 -4.52 -16.28 -2.53
CA THR A 180 -5.40 -15.12 -2.37
C THR A 180 -4.59 -13.81 -2.31
N SER A 181 -3.47 -13.81 -1.60
CA SER A 181 -2.57 -12.65 -1.52
C SER A 181 -1.94 -12.31 -2.86
N HIS A 182 -1.55 -13.30 -3.66
CA HIS A 182 -1.04 -13.10 -5.02
C HIS A 182 -2.08 -12.41 -5.91
N LEU A 183 -3.32 -12.91 -5.91
CA LEU A 183 -4.41 -12.34 -6.70
C LEU A 183 -4.76 -10.91 -6.25
N ILE A 184 -4.83 -10.66 -4.93
CA ILE A 184 -5.05 -9.33 -4.37
C ILE A 184 -3.92 -8.37 -4.78
N GLY A 185 -2.66 -8.81 -4.66
CA GLY A 185 -1.47 -8.06 -5.07
C GLY A 185 -1.52 -7.68 -6.55
N TRP A 186 -1.83 -8.66 -7.41
CA TRP A 186 -1.97 -8.45 -8.85
C TRP A 186 -3.12 -7.48 -9.20
N ALA A 187 -4.27 -7.62 -8.54
CA ALA A 187 -5.38 -6.70 -8.69
C ALA A 187 -5.02 -5.28 -8.20
N SER A 188 -4.19 -5.15 -7.17
CA SER A 188 -3.73 -3.85 -6.66
C SER A 188 -2.78 -3.15 -7.65
N LEU A 189 -1.86 -3.90 -8.26
CA LEU A 189 -0.93 -3.42 -9.29
C LEU A 189 -1.70 -2.84 -10.50
N HIS A 190 -2.79 -3.50 -10.89
CA HIS A 190 -3.62 -3.13 -12.03
C HIS A 190 -4.90 -2.36 -11.65
N LYS A 191 -4.91 -1.67 -10.49
CA LYS A 191 -6.13 -0.98 -9.98
C LYS A 191 -6.64 0.17 -10.85
N HIS A 192 -5.81 0.68 -11.76
CA HIS A 192 -6.14 1.77 -12.70
C HIS A 192 -6.32 1.28 -14.13
N ASP A 193 -6.05 0.01 -14.40
CA ASP A 193 -6.23 -0.59 -15.71
C ASP A 193 -7.50 -1.44 -15.71
N LYS A 194 -8.47 -1.03 -16.53
CA LYS A 194 -9.76 -1.74 -16.66
C LYS A 194 -9.64 -2.95 -17.60
N ASN A 195 -8.63 -2.98 -18.46
CA ASN A 195 -8.53 -3.93 -19.58
C ASN A 195 -7.41 -4.97 -19.39
N GLN A 196 -6.46 -4.75 -18.48
CA GLN A 196 -5.33 -5.67 -18.27
C GLN A 196 -5.66 -7.00 -17.57
N LEU A 197 -6.85 -7.15 -16.99
CA LEU A 197 -7.24 -8.39 -16.31
C LEU A 197 -8.29 -9.13 -17.14
N GLY A 198 -7.89 -10.26 -17.74
CA GLY A 198 -8.72 -11.09 -18.62
C GLY A 198 -9.73 -11.98 -17.89
N ALA A 199 -10.41 -12.86 -18.63
CA ALA A 199 -11.39 -13.80 -18.09
C ALA A 199 -10.75 -14.83 -17.13
N ASP A 200 -9.60 -15.39 -17.50
CA ASP A 200 -8.82 -16.33 -16.67
C ASP A 200 -8.51 -15.78 -15.27
N PHE A 201 -8.13 -14.49 -15.17
CA PHE A 201 -7.89 -13.88 -13.86
C PHE A 201 -9.15 -13.83 -12.99
N MET A 202 -10.32 -13.59 -13.58
CA MET A 202 -11.58 -13.55 -12.82
C MET A 202 -12.03 -14.93 -12.38
N GLU A 203 -11.81 -15.96 -13.19
CA GLU A 203 -12.05 -17.35 -12.82
C GLU A 203 -11.17 -17.75 -11.63
N ARG A 204 -9.87 -17.41 -11.67
CA ARG A 204 -8.96 -17.62 -10.53
C ARG A 204 -9.42 -16.89 -9.27
N MET A 205 -9.88 -15.64 -9.39
CA MET A 205 -10.43 -14.91 -8.24
C MET A 205 -11.71 -15.54 -7.69
N GLN A 206 -12.57 -16.06 -8.56
CA GLN A 206 -13.78 -16.75 -8.14
C GLN A 206 -13.44 -18.03 -7.36
N ASN A 207 -12.58 -18.88 -7.92
CA ASN A 207 -12.13 -20.11 -7.27
C ASN A 207 -11.45 -19.82 -5.93
N ALA A 208 -10.58 -18.81 -5.87
CA ALA A 208 -9.93 -18.40 -4.63
C ALA A 208 -10.92 -17.92 -3.55
N LYS A 209 -12.01 -17.26 -3.94
CA LYS A 209 -13.07 -16.83 -3.01
C LYS A 209 -13.89 -18.02 -2.49
N GLU A 210 -14.05 -19.07 -3.28
CA GLU A 210 -14.70 -20.31 -2.86
C GLU A 210 -13.82 -21.12 -1.90
N GLN A 211 -12.49 -21.06 -2.08
CA GLN A 211 -11.50 -21.69 -1.21
C GLN A 211 -11.24 -20.90 0.09
N ASP A 212 -11.42 -19.57 0.06
CA ASP A 212 -11.18 -18.66 1.18
C ASP A 212 -12.42 -17.76 1.46
N PRO A 213 -13.55 -18.36 1.90
CA PRO A 213 -14.83 -17.65 2.02
C PRO A 213 -14.84 -16.55 3.09
N ASP A 214 -13.92 -16.62 4.05
CA ASP A 214 -13.80 -15.67 5.16
C ASP A 214 -12.89 -14.47 4.82
N ASN A 215 -12.18 -14.52 3.69
CA ASN A 215 -11.39 -13.40 3.22
C ASN A 215 -12.26 -12.32 2.56
N LEU A 216 -12.83 -11.47 3.42
CA LEU A 216 -13.69 -10.37 3.02
C LEU A 216 -12.98 -9.36 2.11
N TYR A 217 -11.65 -9.22 2.22
CA TYR A 217 -10.88 -8.37 1.31
C TYR A 217 -10.89 -8.92 -0.11
N LEU A 218 -10.62 -10.21 -0.29
CA LEU A 218 -10.67 -10.88 -1.58
C LEU A 218 -12.06 -10.74 -2.20
N ALA A 219 -13.11 -11.01 -1.41
CA ALA A 219 -14.49 -10.83 -1.85
C ALA A 219 -14.75 -9.40 -2.33
N ALA A 220 -14.31 -8.38 -1.58
CA ALA A 220 -14.50 -6.98 -1.96
C ALA A 220 -13.73 -6.61 -3.25
N VAL A 221 -12.51 -7.13 -3.43
CA VAL A 221 -11.73 -6.91 -4.66
C VAL A 221 -12.42 -7.58 -5.85
N TYR A 222 -12.93 -8.80 -5.68
CA TYR A 222 -13.67 -9.52 -6.72
C TYR A 222 -14.93 -8.77 -7.14
N LEU A 223 -15.76 -8.33 -6.18
CA LEU A 223 -16.97 -7.53 -6.47
C LEU A 223 -16.62 -6.23 -7.18
N ARG A 224 -15.57 -5.53 -6.74
CA ARG A 224 -15.11 -4.31 -7.43
C ARG A 224 -14.70 -4.57 -8.88
N ARG A 225 -14.13 -5.73 -9.19
CA ARG A 225 -13.76 -6.10 -10.55
C ARG A 225 -14.97 -6.42 -11.41
N ARG A 226 -15.94 -7.18 -10.89
CA ARG A 226 -17.25 -7.40 -11.54
C ARG A 226 -17.98 -6.09 -11.84
N ALA A 227 -18.13 -5.22 -10.84
CA ALA A 227 -18.72 -3.89 -10.99
C ALA A 227 -18.02 -3.08 -12.09
N SER A 228 -16.68 -3.12 -12.14
CA SER A 228 -15.92 -2.38 -13.17
C SER A 228 -16.14 -2.88 -14.60
N ARG A 229 -16.68 -4.09 -14.77
CA ARG A 229 -17.09 -4.68 -16.05
C ARG A 229 -18.57 -4.45 -16.37
N GLY A 230 -19.31 -3.74 -15.52
CA GLY A 230 -20.72 -3.42 -15.70
C GLY A 230 -21.69 -4.49 -15.21
N GLU A 231 -21.21 -5.46 -14.41
CA GLU A 231 -22.10 -6.42 -13.75
C GLU A 231 -22.82 -5.76 -12.57
N ASP A 232 -24.10 -6.10 -12.39
CA ASP A 232 -24.85 -5.72 -11.19
C ASP A 232 -24.38 -6.57 -10.00
N VAL A 233 -23.94 -5.90 -8.94
CA VAL A 233 -23.40 -6.51 -7.72
C VAL A 233 -24.01 -5.90 -6.46
N ASN A 234 -25.12 -5.15 -6.58
CA ASN A 234 -25.65 -4.35 -5.48
C ASN A 234 -26.04 -5.18 -4.25
N ASP A 235 -26.62 -6.37 -4.47
CA ASP A 235 -27.04 -7.26 -3.40
C ASP A 235 -25.83 -7.86 -2.69
N GLU A 236 -24.85 -8.40 -3.43
CA GLU A 236 -23.63 -8.95 -2.84
C GLU A 236 -22.77 -7.88 -2.15
N VAL A 237 -22.79 -6.64 -2.66
CA VAL A 237 -22.12 -5.50 -2.04
C VAL A 237 -22.76 -5.16 -0.70
N SER A 238 -24.09 -5.21 -0.62
CA SER A 238 -24.82 -4.94 0.62
C SER A 238 -24.58 -6.04 1.65
N GLU A 239 -24.63 -7.32 1.24
CA GLU A 239 -24.32 -8.46 2.10
C GLU A 239 -22.88 -8.40 2.63
N LEU A 240 -21.92 -8.12 1.76
CA LEU A 240 -20.52 -8.04 2.15
C LEU A 240 -20.26 -6.85 3.09
N ALA A 241 -20.95 -5.72 2.90
CA ALA A 241 -20.86 -4.59 3.83
C ALA A 241 -21.30 -4.97 5.24
N THR A 242 -22.42 -5.69 5.39
CA THR A 242 -22.87 -6.23 6.69
C THR A 242 -21.84 -7.18 7.29
N ARG A 243 -21.27 -8.09 6.50
CA ARG A 243 -20.21 -9.01 6.98
C ARG A 243 -18.98 -8.26 7.46
N ILE A 244 -18.53 -7.24 6.71
CA ILE A 244 -17.37 -6.41 7.09
C ILE A 244 -17.63 -5.67 8.41
N LEU A 245 -18.81 -5.08 8.60
CA LEU A 245 -19.17 -4.38 9.82
C LEU A 245 -19.36 -5.30 11.03
N GLY A 246 -19.67 -6.58 10.80
CA GLY A 246 -19.78 -7.60 11.85
C GLY A 246 -18.43 -8.15 12.34
N ASN A 247 -17.32 -7.77 11.69
CA ASN A 247 -15.97 -8.24 12.02
C ASN A 247 -15.06 -7.07 12.44
N PRO A 248 -13.92 -7.32 13.12
CA PRO A 248 -12.94 -6.28 13.40
C PRO A 248 -12.50 -5.56 12.13
N VAL A 249 -12.75 -4.24 12.06
CA VAL A 249 -12.49 -3.46 10.85
C VAL A 249 -11.08 -2.89 10.85
N SER A 250 -10.32 -3.21 9.80
CA SER A 250 -8.96 -2.72 9.55
C SER A 250 -8.74 -2.36 8.08
N SER A 251 -7.52 -2.00 7.70
CA SER A 251 -7.14 -1.83 6.29
C SER A 251 -7.18 -3.11 5.46
N TYR A 252 -7.21 -4.27 6.12
CA TYR A 252 -7.36 -5.60 5.53
C TYR A 252 -8.80 -6.14 5.56
N SER A 253 -9.75 -5.42 6.15
CA SER A 253 -11.17 -5.85 6.13
C SER A 253 -11.83 -5.77 4.74
N GLY A 254 -11.27 -4.99 3.81
CA GLY A 254 -11.89 -4.72 2.51
C GLY A 254 -12.78 -3.49 2.47
N ILE A 255 -13.06 -2.82 3.61
CA ILE A 255 -13.97 -1.67 3.67
C ILE A 255 -13.65 -0.58 2.64
N LYS A 256 -12.38 -0.21 2.49
CA LYS A 256 -11.97 0.82 1.51
C LYS A 256 -12.24 0.41 0.06
N VAL A 257 -12.23 -0.89 -0.22
CA VAL A 257 -12.60 -1.41 -1.54
C VAL A 257 -14.09 -1.23 -1.76
N MET A 258 -14.92 -1.56 -0.75
CA MET A 258 -16.38 -1.32 -0.78
C MET A 258 -16.74 0.13 -1.02
N LEU A 259 -16.10 1.05 -0.28
CA LEU A 259 -16.30 2.48 -0.45
C LEU A 259 -16.00 2.96 -1.89
N ARG A 260 -15.05 2.30 -2.58
CA ARG A 260 -14.72 2.61 -3.97
C ARG A 260 -15.72 2.03 -4.98
N ILE A 261 -16.44 0.96 -4.63
CA ILE A 261 -17.54 0.42 -5.46
C ILE A 261 -18.65 1.46 -5.47
N TYR A 262 -19.16 1.84 -4.30
CA TYR A 262 -20.19 2.89 -4.18
C TYR A 262 -19.79 4.20 -4.86
N ARG A 263 -18.53 4.62 -4.75
CA ARG A 263 -18.03 5.80 -5.46
C ARG A 263 -18.07 5.65 -6.99
N SER A 264 -17.87 4.44 -7.51
CA SER A 264 -17.88 4.19 -8.96
C SER A 264 -19.30 4.17 -9.51
N ASP A 265 -20.29 3.89 -8.66
CA ASP A 265 -21.73 3.92 -8.95
C ASP A 265 -22.38 5.26 -8.54
N ASP A 266 -21.56 6.32 -8.35
CA ASP A 266 -21.95 7.66 -7.89
C ASP A 266 -22.81 7.68 -6.60
N SER A 267 -22.77 6.60 -5.83
CA SER A 267 -23.51 6.40 -4.58
C SER A 267 -22.73 6.94 -3.37
N PHE A 268 -22.37 8.23 -3.42
CA PHE A 268 -21.54 8.86 -2.38
C PHE A 268 -22.15 8.85 -0.99
N ASP A 269 -23.49 8.90 -0.89
CA ASP A 269 -24.21 8.81 0.37
C ASP A 269 -24.07 7.43 1.01
N LYS A 270 -24.20 6.34 0.23
CA LYS A 270 -23.98 4.98 0.72
C LYS A 270 -22.55 4.76 1.21
N ALA A 271 -21.56 5.26 0.45
CA ALA A 271 -20.16 5.22 0.86
C ALA A 271 -19.94 5.96 2.19
N THR A 272 -20.52 7.16 2.32
CA THR A 272 -20.39 7.97 3.54
C THR A 272 -21.06 7.29 4.72
N ALA A 273 -22.30 6.81 4.58
CA ALA A 273 -23.04 6.12 5.63
C ALA A 273 -22.30 4.86 6.13
N LEU A 274 -21.79 4.02 5.21
CA LEU A 274 -20.99 2.84 5.58
C LEU A 274 -19.73 3.23 6.37
N ALA A 275 -19.04 4.30 5.98
CA ALA A 275 -17.85 4.75 6.68
C ALA A 275 -18.16 5.39 8.05
N GLU A 276 -19.30 6.09 8.18
CA GLU A 276 -19.79 6.63 9.45
C GLU A 276 -20.16 5.51 10.41
N GLU A 277 -20.93 4.52 9.96
CA GLU A 277 -21.34 3.36 10.74
C GLU A 277 -20.12 2.55 11.22
N ALA A 278 -19.17 2.26 10.33
CA ALA A 278 -17.93 1.58 10.70
C ALA A 278 -17.17 2.35 11.80
N LEU A 279 -17.03 3.66 11.65
CA LEU A 279 -16.33 4.49 12.63
C LEU A 279 -17.09 4.59 13.96
N GLN A 280 -18.42 4.56 13.93
CA GLN A 280 -19.25 4.53 15.14
C GLN A 280 -19.06 3.22 15.91
N ASN A 281 -18.98 2.09 15.21
CA ASN A 281 -18.76 0.78 15.82
C ASN A 281 -17.31 0.60 16.34
N HIS A 282 -16.34 1.24 15.68
CA HIS A 282 -14.91 1.12 16.01
C HIS A 282 -14.22 2.51 16.07
N PRO A 283 -14.53 3.35 17.07
CA PRO A 283 -14.08 4.74 17.13
C PRO A 283 -12.57 4.92 17.36
N ASP A 284 -11.91 3.89 17.87
CA ASP A 284 -10.46 3.82 18.09
C ASP A 284 -9.66 3.62 16.79
N LYS A 285 -10.29 3.07 15.75
CA LYS A 285 -9.60 2.74 14.49
C LYS A 285 -9.37 3.98 13.64
N ARG A 286 -8.17 4.56 13.74
CA ARG A 286 -7.77 5.74 12.94
C ARG A 286 -7.89 5.54 11.42
N TYR A 287 -7.81 4.29 10.94
CA TYR A 287 -8.00 3.96 9.53
C TYR A 287 -9.41 4.33 9.03
N LEU A 288 -10.42 4.21 9.89
CA LEU A 288 -11.80 4.53 9.55
C LEU A 288 -12.02 6.04 9.43
N LYS A 289 -11.36 6.85 10.27
CA LYS A 289 -11.34 8.31 10.10
C LYS A 289 -10.77 8.71 8.74
N ARG A 290 -9.72 8.03 8.29
CA ARG A 290 -9.12 8.23 6.96
C ARG A 290 -10.08 7.81 5.84
N CYS A 291 -10.82 6.70 6.00
CA CYS A 291 -11.82 6.26 5.03
C CYS A 291 -13.01 7.23 4.95
N LEU A 292 -13.50 7.70 6.09
CA LEU A 292 -14.59 8.66 6.17
C LEU A 292 -14.21 10.01 5.55
N ALA A 293 -13.02 10.54 5.85
CA ALA A 293 -12.50 11.76 5.24
C ALA A 293 -12.51 11.65 3.70
N LEU A 294 -12.06 10.51 3.18
CA LEU A 294 -12.05 10.24 1.74
C LEU A 294 -13.47 10.20 1.14
N CYS A 295 -14.45 9.59 1.83
CA CYS A 295 -15.84 9.55 1.37
C CYS A 295 -16.47 10.94 1.34
N TYR A 296 -16.29 11.71 2.41
CA TYR A 296 -16.75 13.08 2.45
C TYR A 296 -16.12 13.97 1.38
N ARG A 297 -14.82 13.78 1.10
CA ARG A 297 -14.17 14.47 -0.01
C ARG A 297 -14.87 14.18 -1.34
N TRP A 298 -15.19 12.91 -1.63
CA TRP A 298 -15.92 12.54 -2.85
C TRP A 298 -17.30 13.18 -2.88
N LYS A 299 -18.06 13.08 -1.79
CA LYS A 299 -19.40 13.66 -1.66
C LYS A 299 -19.41 15.18 -1.85
N ILE A 300 -18.53 15.92 -1.18
CA ILE A 300 -18.48 17.39 -1.35
C ILE A 300 -18.11 17.73 -2.80
N ASN A 301 -17.15 17.03 -3.40
CA ASN A 301 -16.70 17.33 -4.75
C ASN A 301 -17.75 17.02 -5.84
N SER A 302 -18.77 16.20 -5.53
CA SER A 302 -19.89 15.92 -6.43
C SER A 302 -21.08 16.87 -6.22
N MET A 303 -21.07 17.70 -5.17
CA MET A 303 -22.15 18.65 -4.89
C MET A 303 -21.90 19.99 -5.59
N ASP A 304 -22.96 20.60 -6.11
CA ASP A 304 -22.88 21.96 -6.66
C ASP A 304 -22.71 23.02 -5.57
N HIS A 305 -23.44 22.86 -4.46
CA HIS A 305 -23.49 23.83 -3.36
C HIS A 305 -23.41 23.15 -1.99
N PRO A 306 -22.23 22.64 -1.59
CA PRO A 306 -22.02 22.13 -0.24
C PRO A 306 -22.19 23.25 0.81
N THR A 307 -22.85 22.95 1.93
CA THR A 307 -23.07 23.94 2.99
C THR A 307 -21.77 24.28 3.72
N PRO A 308 -21.57 25.52 4.21
CA PRO A 308 -20.38 25.89 4.96
C PRO A 308 -20.11 24.97 6.16
N GLN A 309 -21.16 24.60 6.90
CA GLN A 309 -21.07 23.68 8.04
C GLN A 309 -20.53 22.29 7.64
N MET A 310 -20.95 21.78 6.47
CA MET A 310 -20.44 20.50 5.96
C MET A 310 -18.97 20.62 5.57
N ILE A 311 -18.59 21.71 4.89
CA ILE A 311 -17.19 21.97 4.51
C ILE A 311 -16.31 22.02 5.77
N ASP A 312 -16.71 22.78 6.80
CA ASP A 312 -15.95 22.92 8.05
C ASP A 312 -15.79 21.59 8.79
N LYS A 313 -16.87 20.78 8.85
CA LYS A 313 -16.82 19.43 9.42
C LYS A 313 -15.78 18.56 8.70
N VAL A 314 -15.76 18.62 7.37
CA VAL A 314 -14.86 17.79 6.55
C VAL A 314 -13.42 18.30 6.61
N ILE A 315 -13.20 19.61 6.66
CA ILE A 315 -11.88 20.22 6.92
C ILE A 315 -11.34 19.74 8.27
N SER A 316 -12.15 19.81 9.32
CA SER A 316 -11.75 19.35 10.67
C SER A 316 -11.32 17.89 10.65
N LEU A 317 -12.11 17.01 10.02
CA LEU A 317 -11.77 15.60 9.91
C LEU A 317 -10.47 15.37 9.11
N HIS A 318 -10.27 16.07 8.00
CA HIS A 318 -9.03 15.96 7.22
C HIS A 318 -7.80 16.42 8.02
N LYS A 319 -7.92 17.51 8.79
CA LYS A 319 -6.84 17.98 9.68
C LYS A 319 -6.51 16.92 10.73
N GLN A 320 -7.52 16.32 11.37
CA GLN A 320 -7.31 15.21 12.31
C GLN A 320 -6.60 14.03 11.65
N VAL A 321 -7.00 13.65 10.43
CA VAL A 321 -6.32 12.58 9.67
C VAL A 321 -4.88 12.98 9.37
N ILE A 322 -4.58 14.21 8.96
CA ILE A 322 -3.20 14.65 8.71
C ILE A 322 -2.34 14.51 9.98
N THR A 323 -2.89 14.87 11.16
CA THR A 323 -2.21 14.70 12.45
C THR A 323 -1.97 13.24 12.80
N LEU A 324 -2.90 12.33 12.44
CA LEU A 324 -2.78 10.89 12.69
C LEU A 324 -1.80 10.18 11.74
N TYR A 325 -1.42 10.81 10.62
CA TYR A 325 -0.49 10.26 9.63
C TYR A 325 0.57 11.31 9.25
N PRO A 326 1.41 11.77 10.19
CA PRO A 326 2.39 12.83 9.92
C PRO A 326 3.33 12.52 8.75
N HIS A 327 3.70 11.25 8.54
CA HIS A 327 4.64 10.83 7.51
C HIS A 327 3.96 10.40 6.21
N SER A 328 2.71 9.93 6.24
CA SER A 328 1.98 9.50 5.04
C SER A 328 0.93 10.50 4.54
N SER A 329 0.94 11.75 4.98
CA SER A 329 -0.18 12.70 4.78
C SER A 329 -0.16 13.50 3.48
N LEU A 330 0.80 13.30 2.57
CA LEU A 330 0.90 14.08 1.31
C LEU A 330 -0.43 14.14 0.53
N VAL A 331 -1.00 12.97 0.20
CA VAL A 331 -2.28 12.89 -0.51
C VAL A 331 -3.42 13.47 0.31
N LYS A 332 -3.38 13.32 1.64
CA LYS A 332 -4.43 13.84 2.54
C LYS A 332 -4.39 15.37 2.65
N ARG A 333 -3.22 16.00 2.50
CA ARG A 333 -3.09 17.46 2.35
C ARG A 333 -3.68 17.94 1.02
N MET A 334 -3.42 17.24 -0.08
CA MET A 334 -4.06 17.55 -1.36
C MET A 334 -5.58 17.34 -1.33
N ASP A 335 -6.05 16.31 -0.61
CA ASP A 335 -7.47 16.09 -0.35
C ASP A 335 -8.08 17.28 0.41
N LEU A 336 -7.41 17.75 1.46
CA LEU A 336 -7.80 18.94 2.22
C LEU A 336 -7.84 20.21 1.35
N ALA A 337 -6.83 20.45 0.52
CA ALA A 337 -6.82 21.56 -0.44
C ALA A 337 -8.02 21.47 -1.40
N SER A 338 -8.36 20.25 -1.86
CA SER A 338 -9.52 20.05 -2.73
C SER A 338 -10.85 20.36 -2.04
N VAL A 339 -10.97 20.12 -0.72
CA VAL A 339 -12.15 20.47 0.08
C VAL A 339 -12.24 21.98 0.28
N TYR A 340 -11.13 22.65 0.63
CA TYR A 340 -11.07 24.11 0.72
C TYR A 340 -11.53 24.79 -0.57
N ALA A 341 -11.12 24.26 -1.72
CA ALA A 341 -11.47 24.77 -3.05
C ALA A 341 -12.95 24.59 -3.44
N GLN A 342 -13.80 24.06 -2.55
CA GLN A 342 -15.26 23.97 -2.73
C GLN A 342 -16.00 25.18 -2.15
N SER A 343 -15.31 26.06 -1.43
CA SER A 343 -15.81 27.38 -1.05
C SER A 343 -15.06 28.46 -1.84
N PRO A 344 -15.74 29.50 -2.37
CA PRO A 344 -15.07 30.64 -3.02
C PRO A 344 -14.03 31.31 -2.12
N HIS A 345 -14.27 31.35 -0.80
CA HIS A 345 -13.36 31.93 0.18
C HIS A 345 -12.18 31.01 0.53
N GLY A 346 -12.26 29.71 0.24
CA GLY A 346 -11.22 28.73 0.58
C GLY A 346 -10.14 28.55 -0.49
N LEU A 347 -10.18 29.29 -1.60
CA LEU A 347 -9.17 29.18 -2.66
C LEU A 347 -7.77 29.59 -2.21
N GLY A 348 -7.65 30.59 -1.32
CA GLY A 348 -6.37 31.02 -0.77
C GLY A 348 -5.72 29.91 0.08
N GLU A 349 -6.53 29.22 0.87
CA GLU A 349 -6.08 28.16 1.78
C GLU A 349 -5.72 26.90 1.01
N ALA A 350 -6.47 26.59 -0.05
CA ALA A 350 -6.11 25.52 -0.98
C ALA A 350 -4.74 25.80 -1.64
N GLU A 351 -4.52 27.03 -2.11
CA GLU A 351 -3.26 27.48 -2.70
C GLU A 351 -2.10 27.39 -1.68
N ALA A 352 -2.30 27.89 -0.47
CA ALA A 352 -1.30 27.86 0.60
C ALA A 352 -0.84 26.43 0.92
N ILE A 353 -1.76 25.46 0.95
CA ILE A 353 -1.41 24.05 1.13
C ILE A 353 -0.52 23.54 -0.02
N TYR A 354 -0.83 23.88 -1.27
CA TYR A 354 0.02 23.46 -2.39
C TYR A 354 1.41 24.09 -2.33
N GLN A 355 1.52 25.37 -1.94
CA GLN A 355 2.81 26.04 -1.77
C GLN A 355 3.64 25.39 -0.65
N GLU A 356 3.05 25.10 0.51
CA GLU A 356 3.71 24.34 1.59
C GLU A 356 4.21 22.98 1.08
N LEU A 357 3.42 22.29 0.24
CA LEU A 357 3.82 21.00 -0.32
C LEU A 357 4.98 21.12 -1.33
N PHE A 358 5.11 22.23 -2.06
CA PHE A 358 6.23 22.45 -2.98
C PHE A 358 7.55 22.73 -2.25
N GLU A 359 7.50 23.26 -1.03
CA GLU A 359 8.68 23.52 -0.20
C GLU A 359 9.25 22.26 0.45
N ARG A 360 8.49 21.16 0.48
CA ARG A 360 8.92 19.90 1.06
C ARG A 360 9.91 19.16 0.17
N ASP A 361 10.87 18.48 0.79
CA ASP A 361 11.72 17.54 0.08
C ASP A 361 10.95 16.23 -0.20
N LEU A 362 10.36 16.17 -1.39
CA LEU A 362 9.56 15.05 -1.85
C LEU A 362 10.36 14.15 -2.80
N GLN A 363 10.13 12.84 -2.67
CA GLN A 363 10.62 11.86 -3.64
C GLN A 363 10.05 12.15 -5.04
N PRO A 364 10.75 11.78 -6.13
CA PRO A 364 10.29 12.09 -7.48
C PRO A 364 8.88 11.57 -7.79
N ALA A 365 8.52 10.37 -7.31
CA ALA A 365 7.17 9.83 -7.47
C ALA A 365 6.10 10.71 -6.79
N ASP A 366 6.39 11.24 -5.60
CA ASP A 366 5.50 12.14 -4.85
C ASP A 366 5.37 13.52 -5.51
N LYS A 367 6.48 14.08 -6.03
CA LYS A 367 6.46 15.31 -6.84
C LYS A 367 5.57 15.17 -8.06
N GLN A 368 5.62 14.01 -8.72
CA GLN A 368 4.75 13.73 -9.87
C GLN A 368 3.27 13.71 -9.49
N VAL A 369 2.91 13.16 -8.32
CA VAL A 369 1.53 13.23 -7.80
C VAL A 369 1.12 14.68 -7.53
N LEU A 370 2.00 15.45 -6.87
CA LEU A 370 1.75 16.84 -6.50
C LEU A 370 1.52 17.71 -7.74
N TYR A 371 2.39 17.62 -8.75
CA TYR A 371 2.26 18.34 -10.01
C TYR A 371 0.97 17.99 -10.75
N ASN A 372 0.63 16.69 -10.84
CA ASN A 372 -0.65 16.29 -11.45
C ASN A 372 -1.86 16.84 -10.69
N SER A 373 -1.84 16.83 -9.35
CA SER A 373 -2.94 17.34 -8.52
C SER A 373 -3.09 18.86 -8.66
N TYR A 374 -1.97 19.58 -8.61
CA TYR A 374 -1.97 21.04 -8.72
C TYR A 374 -2.39 21.51 -10.11
N ALA A 375 -1.95 20.82 -11.17
CA ALA A 375 -2.39 21.10 -12.54
C ALA A 375 -3.92 21.02 -12.68
N LYS A 376 -4.56 20.03 -12.04
CA LYS A 376 -6.02 19.91 -12.00
C LYS A 376 -6.68 21.02 -11.19
N PHE A 377 -6.10 21.38 -10.05
CA PHE A 377 -6.58 22.50 -9.25
C PHE A 377 -6.56 23.81 -10.04
N LEU A 378 -5.44 24.12 -10.72
CA LEU A 378 -5.33 25.29 -11.59
C LEU A 378 -6.41 25.31 -12.66
N TYR A 379 -6.60 24.19 -13.36
CA TYR A 379 -7.58 24.09 -14.43
C TYR A 379 -9.03 24.23 -13.94
N PHE A 380 -9.44 23.41 -12.97
CA PHE A 380 -10.85 23.31 -12.57
C PHE A 380 -11.29 24.37 -11.57
N LYS A 381 -10.38 24.88 -10.74
CA LYS A 381 -10.71 25.78 -9.62
C LYS A 381 -10.22 27.20 -9.84
N ARG A 382 -9.04 27.40 -10.46
CA ARG A 382 -8.49 28.72 -10.75
C ARG A 382 -8.77 29.20 -12.17
N GLN A 383 -9.27 28.32 -13.04
CA GLN A 383 -9.46 28.57 -14.48
C GLN A 383 -8.15 28.97 -15.20
N ASP A 384 -7.00 28.63 -14.62
CA ASP A 384 -5.68 28.87 -15.21
C ASP A 384 -5.27 27.68 -16.07
N GLN A 385 -5.59 27.77 -17.36
CA GLN A 385 -5.27 26.72 -18.33
C GLN A 385 -3.77 26.62 -18.61
N ASN A 386 -3.05 27.74 -18.60
CA ASN A 386 -1.64 27.77 -18.97
C ASN A 386 -0.77 27.21 -17.83
N GLY A 387 -1.02 27.64 -16.59
CA GLY A 387 -0.35 27.05 -15.44
C GLY A 387 -0.67 25.56 -15.30
N SER A 388 -1.90 25.14 -15.63
CA SER A 388 -2.24 23.72 -15.68
C SER A 388 -1.36 22.94 -16.67
N VAL A 389 -1.13 23.47 -17.87
CA VAL A 389 -0.23 22.86 -18.87
C VAL A 389 1.20 22.74 -18.33
N ASP A 390 1.73 23.79 -17.70
CA ASP A 390 3.09 23.78 -17.14
C ASP A 390 3.28 22.67 -16.11
N TYR A 391 2.33 22.53 -15.19
CA TYR A 391 2.42 21.50 -14.16
C TYR A 391 2.13 20.09 -14.68
N HIS A 392 1.30 19.93 -15.72
CA HIS A 392 1.20 18.66 -16.41
C HIS A 392 2.51 18.28 -17.09
N MET A 393 3.20 19.21 -17.76
CA MET A 393 4.53 18.96 -18.35
C MET A 393 5.55 18.57 -17.28
N LYS A 394 5.65 19.33 -16.18
CA LYS A 394 6.54 18.99 -15.03
C LYS A 394 6.29 17.60 -14.47
N ALA A 395 5.02 17.15 -14.40
CA ALA A 395 4.70 15.79 -13.98
C ALA A 395 5.22 14.73 -14.97
N VAL A 396 5.20 15.04 -16.28
CA VAL A 396 5.61 14.12 -17.34
C VAL A 396 7.12 14.03 -17.52
N GLU A 397 7.83 15.13 -17.25
CA GLU A 397 9.30 15.22 -17.25
C GLU A 397 9.95 14.28 -16.23
N ILE A 398 9.26 13.96 -15.13
CA ILE A 398 9.73 12.96 -14.17
C ILE A 398 9.61 11.56 -14.82
N PRO A 399 10.71 10.85 -15.11
CA PRO A 399 10.72 9.63 -15.92
C PRO A 399 10.34 8.37 -15.12
N ILE A 400 9.34 8.51 -14.23
CA ILE A 400 8.77 7.39 -13.47
C ILE A 400 7.45 7.00 -14.10
N GLU A 401 7.34 5.74 -14.51
CA GLU A 401 6.13 5.23 -15.13
C GLU A 401 5.03 4.99 -14.08
N SER A 402 4.07 5.91 -14.05
CA SER A 402 2.99 5.90 -13.07
C SER A 402 1.65 6.31 -13.68
N PHE A 403 0.57 6.00 -12.98
CA PHE A 403 -0.77 6.48 -13.32
C PHE A 403 -0.82 8.01 -13.45
N TYR A 404 -0.12 8.76 -12.60
CA TYR A 404 -0.15 10.22 -12.60
C TYR A 404 0.60 10.80 -13.80
N ARG A 405 1.69 10.16 -14.22
CA ARG A 405 2.39 10.49 -15.47
C ARG A 405 1.46 10.31 -16.66
N GLN A 406 0.89 9.12 -16.81
CA GLN A 406 -0.04 8.79 -17.89
C GLN A 406 -1.29 9.68 -17.88
N ASN A 407 -1.77 10.04 -16.69
CA ASN A 407 -2.89 10.95 -16.57
C ASN A 407 -2.55 12.37 -17.05
N SER A 408 -1.36 12.87 -16.75
CA SER A 408 -0.88 14.16 -17.27
C SER A 408 -0.66 14.12 -18.78
N ILE A 409 -0.08 13.04 -19.33
CA ILE A 409 0.05 12.84 -20.80
C ILE A 409 -1.32 12.92 -21.46
N LYS A 410 -2.29 12.14 -20.99
CA LYS A 410 -3.66 12.15 -21.52
C LYS A 410 -4.35 13.52 -21.38
N ALA A 411 -4.03 14.29 -20.35
CA ALA A 411 -4.55 15.64 -20.20
C ALA A 411 -3.96 16.58 -21.26
N LEU A 412 -2.65 16.50 -21.50
CA LEU A 412 -1.94 17.27 -22.53
C LEU A 412 -2.42 16.91 -23.94
N GLU A 413 -2.56 15.62 -24.26
CA GLU A 413 -3.14 15.13 -25.52
C GLU A 413 -4.52 15.72 -25.76
N LYS A 414 -5.41 15.67 -24.75
CA LYS A 414 -6.75 16.27 -24.85
C LYS A 414 -6.73 17.77 -25.07
N ILE A 415 -5.76 18.49 -24.49
CA ILE A 415 -5.61 19.94 -24.69
C ILE A 415 -5.14 20.21 -26.12
N ARG A 416 -4.14 19.47 -26.60
CA ARG A 416 -3.64 19.52 -27.99
C ARG A 416 -4.78 19.28 -28.98
N ASP A 417 -5.50 18.17 -28.83
CA ASP A 417 -6.52 17.69 -29.79
C ASP A 417 -7.75 18.61 -29.85
N LYS A 418 -8.06 19.31 -28.76
CA LYS A 418 -9.11 20.34 -28.77
C LYS A 418 -8.76 21.54 -29.66
N GLY A 419 -7.47 21.81 -29.91
CA GLY A 419 -7.00 22.86 -30.82
C GLY A 419 -7.29 24.31 -30.40
N LYS A 420 -7.87 24.53 -29.22
CA LYS A 420 -8.29 25.87 -28.74
C LYS A 420 -7.25 26.58 -27.90
N ASN A 421 -6.21 25.87 -27.45
CA ASN A 421 -5.15 26.45 -26.62
C ASN A 421 -4.00 26.95 -27.51
N HIS A 422 -3.49 28.15 -27.28
CA HIS A 422 -2.39 28.73 -28.06
C HIS A 422 -1.07 27.95 -27.93
N ARG A 423 -0.93 27.13 -26.88
CA ARG A 423 0.23 26.26 -26.63
C ARG A 423 0.13 24.88 -27.28
N CYS A 424 -0.88 24.60 -28.12
CA CYS A 424 -1.03 23.30 -28.77
C CYS A 424 0.25 22.83 -29.49
N ARG A 425 0.95 23.72 -30.21
CA ARG A 425 2.21 23.40 -30.90
C ARG A 425 3.36 23.05 -29.95
N GLU A 426 3.44 23.73 -28.82
CA GLU A 426 4.44 23.44 -27.78
C GLU A 426 4.15 22.10 -27.12
N ILE A 427 2.89 21.82 -26.82
CA ILE A 427 2.44 20.53 -26.27
C ILE A 427 2.78 19.40 -27.23
N GLU A 428 2.49 19.55 -28.52
CA GLU A 428 2.83 18.57 -29.56
C GLU A 428 4.34 18.28 -29.58
N GLN A 429 5.17 19.33 -29.67
CA GLN A 429 6.63 19.18 -29.64
C GLN A 429 7.17 18.56 -28.35
N PHE A 430 6.50 18.80 -27.22
CA PHE A 430 6.87 18.19 -25.94
C PHE A 430 6.53 16.70 -25.94
N LEU A 431 5.32 16.33 -26.37
CA LEU A 431 4.86 14.94 -26.41
C LEU A 431 5.68 14.10 -27.40
N ASP A 432 6.09 14.67 -28.53
CA ASP A 432 6.91 13.98 -29.55
C ASP A 432 8.34 13.64 -29.07
N ARG A 433 8.79 14.22 -27.94
CA ARG A 433 10.12 13.98 -27.35
C ARG A 433 10.11 12.91 -26.25
N LEU A 434 8.93 12.44 -25.83
CA LEU A 434 8.76 11.43 -24.79
C LEU A 434 8.97 10.03 -25.36
#